data_AF-A0A934U7N2-F1
#
_entry.id   AF-A0A934U7N2-F1
#
_cell.length_a   1.000
_cell.length_b   1.000
_cell.length_c   1.000
_cell.angle_alpha   90.00
_cell.angle_beta   90.00
_cell.angle_gamma   90.00
#
_symmetry.space_group_name_H-M   'P 1'
#
loop_
_entity.id
_entity.type
_entity.pdbx_description
1 polymer ?
#
loop_
_entity_poly.entity_id
_entity_poly.type
_entity_poly.pdbx_seq_one_letter_code
_entity_poly.pdbx_strand_id
1 'polypeptide(L)'
;MARPVTSDRHFYDRCYLNAHDRTGDVFVVTGMGTYPNLGVRDAYATVRVGETLHSIRFSDALGERSLDQAVGGYRVEVVDPLNTIRVICEHDELGFDLTWNGSFPAVLEQPHLMLGPARPTLDAERFAQVGSWSGALHVAGKDYDVTPDTWLGTRDRSWGIRPSGDPDPAGIPSTSQGFWWLYVPLRFDDFALIVIVQEQPDGYRTLNDACRVFADGRVEQLGWPRVEIDYATGTRHPLGAKLHLTTPAGEALVVEVETRGFVPLHVGCGYGGDPEWSHGQWKGADWSLHSTYDLTSDAVKGLVPWGVSDHVARATCNGAEGWGMFEHASMGRHDPSGFAGW
;
A
#
# COMPACT_ATOMS: atom_id res chain seq x y z
N MET A 1 22.56 -12.60 9.32
CA MET A 1 22.10 -13.97 9.66
C MET A 1 21.82 -14.75 8.38
N ALA A 2 22.20 -16.03 8.31
CA ALA A 2 22.18 -16.80 7.05
C ALA A 2 20.81 -17.38 6.63
N ARG A 3 19.80 -17.41 7.51
CA ARG A 3 18.44 -17.95 7.26
C ARG A 3 17.38 -17.13 8.03
N PRO A 4 16.09 -17.13 7.64
CA PRO A 4 15.06 -16.51 8.45
C PRO A 4 14.93 -17.29 9.76
N VAL A 5 14.39 -16.66 10.80
CA VAL A 5 14.15 -17.32 12.09
C VAL A 5 13.07 -18.41 12.00
N THR A 6 12.19 -18.33 10.99
CA THR A 6 11.09 -19.26 10.75
C THR A 6 11.28 -20.05 9.46
N SER A 7 10.80 -21.30 9.45
CA SER A 7 10.67 -22.13 8.26
C SER A 7 9.32 -21.97 7.55
N ASP A 8 8.44 -21.07 8.02
CA ASP A 8 7.16 -20.83 7.35
C ASP A 8 7.40 -20.30 5.93
N ARG A 9 6.84 -20.99 4.93
CA ARG A 9 7.00 -20.64 3.51
C ARG A 9 6.52 -19.22 3.18
N HIS A 10 5.64 -18.66 4.01
CA HIS A 10 5.08 -17.31 3.85
C HIS A 10 5.94 -16.21 4.45
N PHE A 11 7.15 -16.54 4.92
CA PHE A 11 8.08 -15.51 5.36
C PHE A 11 8.47 -14.59 4.20
N TYR A 12 8.24 -13.29 4.37
CA TYR A 12 8.49 -12.27 3.36
C TYR A 12 9.19 -11.04 3.96
N ASP A 13 9.82 -10.26 3.09
CA ASP A 13 10.27 -8.89 3.33
C ASP A 13 9.95 -8.08 2.07
N ARG A 14 9.11 -7.05 2.20
CA ARG A 14 8.62 -6.24 1.09
C ARG A 14 8.72 -4.76 1.39
N CYS A 15 9.14 -4.00 0.39
CA CYS A 15 8.91 -2.57 0.34
C CYS A 15 7.71 -2.28 -0.58
N TYR A 16 6.81 -1.42 -0.11
CA TYR A 16 5.73 -0.82 -0.87
C TYR A 16 5.99 0.69 -0.95
N LEU A 17 5.76 1.28 -2.11
CA LEU A 17 5.93 2.70 -2.34
C LEU A 17 4.84 3.20 -3.27
N ASN A 18 4.41 4.43 -3.04
CA ASN A 18 3.58 5.14 -3.99
C ASN A 18 4.09 6.56 -4.24
N ALA A 19 3.75 7.09 -5.41
CA ALA A 19 4.07 8.45 -5.82
C ALA A 19 2.88 9.02 -6.58
N HIS A 20 2.44 10.21 -6.20
CA HIS A 20 1.33 10.88 -6.85
C HIS A 20 1.59 12.38 -6.93
N ASP A 21 1.02 13.01 -7.95
CA ASP A 21 0.86 14.45 -7.96
C ASP A 21 -0.35 14.86 -7.10
N ARG A 22 -0.81 16.10 -7.24
CA ARG A 22 -1.99 16.62 -6.52
C ARG A 22 -3.26 16.61 -7.39
N THR A 23 -3.21 16.04 -8.59
CA THR A 23 -4.38 15.97 -9.49
C THR A 23 -5.18 14.71 -9.23
N GLY A 24 -4.49 13.58 -8.99
CA GLY A 24 -5.10 12.24 -8.94
C GLY A 24 -5.17 11.55 -10.31
N ASP A 25 -4.70 12.21 -11.37
CA ASP A 25 -4.68 11.65 -12.73
C ASP A 25 -3.49 10.72 -12.95
N VAL A 26 -2.37 10.95 -12.24
CA VAL A 26 -1.19 10.09 -12.29
C VAL A 26 -0.87 9.56 -10.89
N PHE A 27 -0.88 8.24 -10.76
CA PHE A 27 -0.61 7.58 -9.49
C PHE A 27 0.24 6.32 -9.70
N VAL A 28 1.45 6.33 -9.14
CA VAL A 28 2.39 5.22 -9.17
C VAL A 28 2.23 4.42 -7.88
N VAL A 29 2.10 3.11 -8.01
CA VAL A 29 2.20 2.15 -6.91
C VAL A 29 3.20 1.08 -7.32
N THR A 30 4.21 0.86 -6.49
CA THR A 30 5.35 0.00 -6.84
C THR A 30 5.94 -0.65 -5.61
N GLY A 31 6.66 -1.74 -5.80
CA GLY A 31 7.32 -2.41 -4.71
C GLY A 31 8.19 -3.57 -5.16
N MET A 32 8.98 -4.06 -4.22
CA MET A 32 9.84 -5.23 -4.39
C MET A 32 9.70 -6.14 -3.17
N GLY A 33 9.70 -7.44 -3.42
CA GLY A 33 9.63 -8.48 -2.41
C GLY A 33 10.75 -9.50 -2.50
N THR A 34 11.15 -9.99 -1.33
CA THR A 34 11.99 -11.18 -1.21
C THR A 34 11.26 -12.22 -0.35
N TYR A 35 11.27 -13.47 -0.80
CA TYR A 35 10.56 -14.58 -0.16
C TYR A 35 11.55 -15.73 0.05
N PRO A 36 12.37 -15.66 1.12
CA PRO A 36 13.51 -16.55 1.26
C PRO A 36 13.17 -18.03 1.36
N ASN A 37 12.02 -18.38 1.92
CA ASN A 37 11.58 -19.77 2.03
C ASN A 37 10.91 -20.30 0.76
N LEU A 38 10.60 -19.42 -0.20
CA LEU A 38 10.16 -19.79 -1.55
C LEU A 38 11.32 -19.77 -2.56
N GLY A 39 12.43 -19.09 -2.25
CA GLY A 39 13.53 -18.89 -3.18
C GLY A 39 13.17 -17.95 -4.32
N VAL A 40 12.28 -16.98 -4.08
CA VAL A 40 11.76 -16.04 -5.08
C VAL A 40 12.06 -14.60 -4.65
N ARG A 41 12.36 -13.75 -5.64
CA ARG A 41 12.29 -12.29 -5.54
C ARG A 41 11.39 -11.77 -6.65
N ASP A 42 10.69 -10.69 -6.38
CA ASP A 42 9.80 -10.07 -7.35
C ASP A 42 9.72 -8.56 -7.19
N ALA A 43 9.21 -7.89 -8.21
CA ALA A 43 8.87 -6.48 -8.15
C ALA A 43 7.71 -6.17 -9.09
N TYR A 44 7.09 -5.03 -8.87
CA TYR A 44 6.06 -4.51 -9.74
C TYR A 44 6.12 -2.99 -9.78
N ALA A 45 5.67 -2.42 -10.90
CA ALA A 45 5.39 -1.01 -11.05
C ALA A 45 4.07 -0.86 -11.78
N THR A 46 3.07 -0.33 -11.08
CA THR A 46 1.74 -0.02 -11.61
C THR A 46 1.57 1.49 -11.63
N VAL A 47 1.23 2.04 -12.79
CA VAL A 47 1.01 3.47 -12.96
C VAL A 47 -0.38 3.68 -13.54
N ARG A 48 -1.21 4.41 -12.80
CA ARG A 48 -2.45 4.97 -13.32
C ARG A 48 -2.14 6.22 -14.14
N VAL A 49 -2.74 6.31 -15.32
CA VAL A 49 -2.86 7.55 -16.11
C VAL A 49 -4.31 7.71 -16.54
N GLY A 50 -5.02 8.69 -15.97
CA GLY A 50 -6.44 8.90 -16.22
C GLY A 50 -7.27 7.69 -15.75
N GLU A 51 -7.81 6.92 -16.69
CA GLU A 51 -8.62 5.72 -16.42
C GLU A 51 -7.93 4.41 -16.82
N THR A 52 -6.63 4.47 -17.15
CA THR A 52 -5.86 3.28 -17.55
C THR A 52 -4.78 2.98 -16.50
N LEU A 53 -4.62 1.71 -16.15
CA LEU A 53 -3.47 1.20 -15.40
C LEU A 53 -2.47 0.55 -16.36
N HIS A 54 -1.20 0.89 -16.23
CA HIS A 54 -0.09 0.19 -16.86
C HIS A 54 0.70 -0.52 -15.78
N SER A 55 0.89 -1.82 -15.90
CA SER A 55 1.59 -2.63 -14.90
C SER A 55 2.72 -3.39 -15.55
N ILE A 56 3.93 -3.28 -15.00
CA ILE A 56 5.05 -4.16 -15.31
C ILE A 56 5.40 -4.94 -14.04
N ARG A 57 5.63 -6.24 -14.20
CA ARG A 57 5.96 -7.15 -13.11
C ARG A 57 7.22 -7.90 -13.45
N PHE A 58 8.00 -8.25 -12.43
CA PHE A 58 9.25 -8.98 -12.55
C PHE A 58 9.27 -10.14 -11.54
N SER A 59 9.85 -11.26 -11.92
CA SER A 59 10.04 -12.43 -11.05
C SER A 59 11.36 -13.07 -11.41
N ASP A 60 12.11 -13.47 -10.38
CA ASP A 60 13.36 -14.19 -10.55
C ASP A 60 13.67 -15.04 -9.32
N ALA A 61 14.64 -15.93 -9.47
CA ALA A 61 15.11 -16.75 -8.38
C ALA A 61 15.81 -15.84 -7.36
N LEU A 62 15.47 -16.02 -6.08
CA LEU A 62 16.30 -15.51 -5.01
C LEU A 62 17.51 -16.44 -4.92
N GLY A 63 18.59 -16.06 -5.60
CA GLY A 63 19.87 -16.76 -5.57
C GLY A 63 20.55 -16.65 -4.20
N GLU A 64 21.74 -16.09 -4.16
CA GLU A 64 22.39 -15.80 -2.88
C GLU A 64 21.70 -14.63 -2.17
N ARG A 65 21.69 -14.68 -0.83
CA ARG A 65 21.17 -13.56 -0.03
C ARG A 65 22.06 -12.34 -0.21
N SER A 66 21.50 -11.29 -0.79
CA SER A 66 22.16 -9.99 -0.91
C SER A 66 21.33 -8.89 -0.26
N LEU A 67 21.99 -7.77 0.04
CA LEU A 67 21.33 -6.50 0.31
C LEU A 67 20.98 -5.75 -0.99
N ASP A 68 21.45 -6.26 -2.13
CA ASP A 68 21.12 -5.74 -3.45
C ASP A 68 19.64 -6.02 -3.76
N GLN A 69 18.85 -4.96 -3.74
CA GLN A 69 17.43 -5.01 -4.06
C GLN A 69 17.26 -4.75 -5.55
N ALA A 70 17.37 -5.81 -6.34
CA ALA A 70 17.10 -5.77 -7.78
C ALA A 70 16.42 -7.06 -8.27
N VAL A 71 15.61 -6.95 -9.32
CA VAL A 71 14.98 -8.07 -10.04
C VAL A 71 14.55 -7.60 -11.43
N GLY A 72 15.03 -8.27 -12.49
CA GLY A 72 14.84 -7.80 -13.86
C GLY A 72 15.29 -6.34 -14.03
N GLY A 73 14.42 -5.51 -14.60
CA GLY A 73 14.64 -4.06 -14.78
C GLY A 73 14.34 -3.21 -13.55
N TYR A 74 13.98 -3.80 -12.41
CA TYR A 74 13.61 -3.06 -11.20
C TYR A 74 14.73 -3.06 -10.16
N ARG A 75 14.97 -1.90 -9.52
CA ARG A 75 15.93 -1.79 -8.40
C ARG A 75 15.55 -0.73 -7.36
N VAL A 76 15.92 -0.99 -6.11
CA VAL A 76 15.83 -0.06 -4.97
C VAL A 76 17.22 0.17 -4.40
N GLU A 77 17.72 1.40 -4.49
CA GLU A 77 19.01 1.83 -3.97
C GLU A 77 18.77 2.63 -2.68
N VAL A 78 19.26 2.14 -1.54
CA VAL A 78 19.22 2.88 -0.28
C VAL A 78 20.43 3.80 -0.21
N VAL A 79 20.23 5.11 -0.43
CA VAL A 79 21.30 6.12 -0.45
C VAL A 79 21.63 6.58 0.97
N ASP A 80 20.59 6.94 1.73
CA ASP A 80 20.69 7.27 3.16
C ASP A 80 19.51 6.61 3.89
N PRO A 81 19.73 5.62 4.76
CA PRO A 81 18.67 4.86 5.41
C PRO A 81 17.60 5.75 6.04
N LEU A 82 16.34 5.50 5.67
CA LEU A 82 15.17 6.25 6.10
C LEU A 82 15.08 7.71 5.63
N ASN A 83 16.07 8.24 4.93
CA ASN A 83 16.07 9.62 4.43
C ASN A 83 15.95 9.67 2.90
N THR A 84 16.83 8.97 2.18
CA THR A 84 16.90 9.01 0.72
C THR A 84 17.01 7.62 0.13
N ILE A 85 16.11 7.29 -0.78
CA ILE A 85 16.18 6.07 -1.61
C ILE A 85 15.94 6.42 -3.07
N ARG A 86 16.54 5.67 -3.98
CA ARG A 86 16.30 5.77 -5.41
C ARG A 86 15.65 4.49 -5.90
N VAL A 87 14.60 4.61 -6.70
CA VAL A 87 13.83 3.50 -7.25
C VAL A 87 13.87 3.63 -8.75
N ILE A 88 14.30 2.57 -9.43
CA ILE A 88 14.36 2.56 -10.88
C ILE A 88 13.57 1.38 -11.42
N CYS A 89 12.84 1.62 -12.50
CA CYS A 89 12.21 0.63 -13.35
C CYS A 89 12.62 0.87 -14.80
N GLU A 90 13.25 -0.12 -15.43
CA GLU A 90 13.69 -0.10 -16.83
C GLU A 90 12.86 -1.11 -17.63
N HIS A 91 11.95 -0.61 -18.47
CA HIS A 91 11.17 -1.42 -19.41
C HIS A 91 10.65 -0.52 -20.55
N ASP A 92 10.49 -1.08 -21.76
CA ASP A 92 10.13 -0.31 -22.96
C ASP A 92 8.74 0.37 -22.86
N GLU A 93 7.81 -0.26 -22.15
CA GLU A 93 6.40 0.19 -22.01
C GLU A 93 6.17 1.15 -20.82
N LEU A 94 7.00 1.05 -19.77
CA LEU A 94 6.88 1.80 -18.53
C LEU A 94 8.24 1.85 -17.83
N GLY A 95 8.75 3.05 -17.58
CA GLY A 95 10.02 3.22 -16.86
C GLY A 95 10.03 4.45 -15.98
N PHE A 96 10.86 4.44 -14.95
CA PHE A 96 11.08 5.61 -14.11
C PHE A 96 12.42 5.54 -13.41
N ASP A 97 12.93 6.71 -13.01
CA ASP A 97 14.07 6.88 -12.12
C ASP A 97 13.68 7.94 -11.10
N LEU A 98 13.30 7.48 -9.91
CA LEU A 98 12.67 8.31 -8.88
C LEU A 98 13.51 8.30 -7.62
N THR A 99 13.76 9.49 -7.07
CA THR A 99 14.42 9.69 -5.78
C THR A 99 13.40 10.14 -4.74
N TRP A 100 13.24 9.35 -3.71
CA TRP A 100 12.45 9.63 -2.51
C TRP A 100 13.25 10.47 -1.52
N ASN A 101 12.57 11.42 -0.89
CA ASN A 101 13.07 12.12 0.30
C ASN A 101 12.03 12.02 1.42
N GLY A 102 12.42 11.40 2.54
CA GLY A 102 11.58 11.30 3.74
C GLY A 102 11.30 12.69 4.30
N SER A 103 10.02 13.02 4.51
CA SER A 103 9.63 14.33 5.07
C SER A 103 9.63 14.35 6.58
N PHE A 104 9.41 13.19 7.20
CA PHE A 104 9.35 13.00 8.65
C PHE A 104 9.98 11.66 9.02
N PRO A 105 10.39 11.46 10.29
CA PRO A 105 10.84 10.17 10.78
C PRO A 105 9.84 9.04 10.48
N ALA A 106 10.35 7.85 10.18
CA ALA A 106 9.50 6.68 9.95
C ALA A 106 8.77 6.27 11.23
N VAL A 107 7.51 5.85 11.07
CA VAL A 107 6.66 5.36 12.16
C VAL A 107 6.73 3.84 12.17
N LEU A 108 7.21 3.27 13.26
CA LEU A 108 7.08 1.82 13.49
C LEU A 108 5.65 1.54 13.93
N GLU A 109 4.92 0.73 13.15
CA GLU A 109 3.57 0.30 13.48
C GLU A 109 3.61 -0.78 14.58
N GLN A 110 2.49 -0.92 15.29
CA GLN A 110 2.31 -2.03 16.23
C GLN A 110 2.37 -3.38 15.48
N PRO A 111 2.91 -4.44 16.11
CA PRO A 111 2.87 -5.79 15.53
C PRO A 111 1.46 -6.18 15.11
N HIS A 112 1.31 -6.65 13.87
CA HIS A 112 0.01 -7.00 13.30
C HIS A 112 -0.14 -8.52 13.20
N LEU A 113 -0.96 -9.07 14.10
CA LEU A 113 -1.32 -10.48 14.15
C LEU A 113 -2.77 -10.69 13.67
N MET A 114 -2.96 -11.47 12.62
CA MET A 114 -4.25 -12.00 12.19
C MET A 114 -4.24 -13.52 12.29
N LEU A 115 -5.23 -14.07 12.97
CA LEU A 115 -5.37 -15.52 13.16
C LEU A 115 -6.37 -16.10 12.18
N GLY A 116 -5.94 -17.10 11.40
CA GLY A 116 -6.83 -18.01 10.73
C GLY A 116 -7.21 -19.20 11.63
N PRO A 117 -8.08 -20.12 11.16
CA PRO A 117 -8.53 -21.25 11.98
C PRO A 117 -7.41 -22.19 12.44
N ALA A 118 -6.35 -22.35 11.65
CA ALA A 118 -5.27 -23.31 11.92
C ALA A 118 -3.94 -22.66 12.34
N ARG A 119 -3.66 -21.44 11.86
CA ARG A 119 -2.40 -20.71 12.08
C ARG A 119 -2.59 -19.22 11.82
N PRO A 120 -1.64 -18.35 12.24
CA PRO A 120 -1.62 -16.97 11.80
C PRO A 120 -1.69 -16.86 10.27
N THR A 121 -2.58 -16.02 9.78
CA THR A 121 -2.61 -15.60 8.37
C THR A 121 -1.70 -14.40 8.15
N LEU A 122 -1.55 -13.53 9.14
CA LEU A 122 -0.60 -12.43 9.17
C LEU A 122 0.09 -12.44 10.54
N ASP A 123 1.41 -12.34 10.55
CA ASP A 123 2.20 -12.05 11.75
C ASP A 123 3.39 -11.22 11.28
N ALA A 124 3.25 -9.90 11.30
CA ALA A 124 4.18 -9.00 10.64
C ALA A 124 4.42 -7.72 11.42
N GLU A 125 5.61 -7.18 11.23
CA GLU A 125 6.00 -5.83 11.61
C GLU A 125 6.04 -4.96 10.36
N ARG A 126 5.82 -3.65 10.54
CA ARG A 126 5.87 -2.66 9.47
C ARG A 126 6.36 -1.32 10.01
N PHE A 127 7.06 -0.57 9.16
CA PHE A 127 7.12 0.87 9.33
C PHE A 127 6.50 1.60 8.15
N ALA A 128 5.99 2.81 8.41
CA ALA A 128 5.43 3.73 7.44
C ALA A 128 6.26 5.01 7.37
N GLN A 129 6.30 5.67 6.21
CA GLN A 129 6.89 6.98 6.08
C GLN A 129 6.24 7.76 4.94
N VAL A 130 6.05 9.06 5.14
CA VAL A 130 5.63 10.00 4.10
C VAL A 130 6.79 10.85 3.60
N GLY A 131 6.71 11.30 2.35
CA GLY A 131 7.83 11.93 1.68
C GLY A 131 7.45 12.64 0.39
N SER A 132 8.47 13.10 -0.31
CA SER A 132 8.37 13.68 -1.64
C SER A 132 9.25 12.93 -2.64
N TRP A 133 8.90 13.08 -3.91
CA TRP A 133 9.58 12.42 -5.02
C TRP A 133 10.20 13.44 -5.97
N SER A 134 11.30 13.05 -6.60
CA SER A 134 11.92 13.80 -7.69
C SER A 134 12.46 12.83 -8.75
N GLY A 135 12.50 13.23 -10.02
CA GLY A 135 13.03 12.40 -11.10
C GLY A 135 12.17 12.43 -12.35
N ALA A 136 12.11 11.30 -13.06
CA ALA A 136 11.35 11.19 -14.30
C ALA A 136 10.54 9.89 -14.34
N LEU A 137 9.34 9.98 -14.92
CA LEU A 137 8.44 8.86 -15.20
C LEU A 137 8.09 8.86 -16.69
N HIS A 138 8.25 7.72 -17.35
CA HIS A 138 7.82 7.45 -18.70
C HIS A 138 6.74 6.37 -18.70
N VAL A 139 5.55 6.69 -19.21
CA VAL A 139 4.45 5.73 -19.31
C VAL A 139 3.50 6.15 -20.43
N ALA A 140 2.95 5.18 -21.16
CA ALA A 140 2.01 5.42 -22.26
C ALA A 140 2.55 6.40 -23.32
N GLY A 141 3.86 6.35 -23.60
CA GLY A 141 4.54 7.21 -24.56
C GLY A 141 4.64 8.69 -24.13
N LYS A 142 4.42 8.99 -22.84
CA LYS A 142 4.52 10.34 -22.28
C LYS A 142 5.51 10.39 -21.13
N ASP A 143 6.30 11.45 -21.13
CA ASP A 143 7.21 11.81 -20.05
C ASP A 143 6.52 12.73 -19.03
N TYR A 144 6.79 12.49 -17.76
CA TYR A 144 6.35 13.29 -16.63
C TYR A 144 7.57 13.70 -15.80
N ASP A 145 7.73 15.01 -15.61
CA ASP A 145 8.67 15.54 -14.64
C ASP A 145 8.11 15.33 -13.22
N VAL A 146 8.85 14.59 -12.41
CA VAL A 146 8.51 14.35 -11.00
C VAL A 146 9.29 15.35 -10.17
N THR A 147 8.58 16.25 -9.49
CA THR A 147 9.17 17.36 -8.73
C THR A 147 8.73 17.34 -7.26
N PRO A 148 9.65 17.61 -6.31
CA PRO A 148 9.39 17.36 -4.89
C PRO A 148 8.43 18.35 -4.23
N ASP A 149 8.11 19.45 -4.91
CA ASP A 149 7.10 20.44 -4.48
C ASP A 149 5.67 19.94 -4.68
N THR A 150 5.45 19.12 -5.72
CA THR A 150 4.10 18.65 -6.11
C THR A 150 3.93 17.15 -5.89
N TRP A 151 4.97 16.36 -6.12
CA TRP A 151 4.92 14.91 -6.02
C TRP A 151 5.24 14.42 -4.63
N LEU A 152 4.23 13.80 -4.03
CA LEU A 152 4.27 13.27 -2.68
C LEU A 152 3.99 11.78 -2.71
N GLY A 153 4.16 11.13 -1.57
CA GLY A 153 3.77 9.75 -1.44
C GLY A 153 4.02 9.17 -0.07
N THR A 154 3.73 7.89 0.02
CA THR A 154 3.95 7.05 1.18
C THR A 154 4.80 5.86 0.76
N ARG A 155 5.69 5.46 1.65
CA ARG A 155 6.31 4.13 1.59
C ARG A 155 6.06 3.37 2.88
N ASP A 156 5.96 2.07 2.75
CA ASP A 156 6.07 1.17 3.88
C ASP A 156 7.08 0.05 3.58
N ARG A 157 7.56 -0.56 4.64
CA ARG A 157 8.25 -1.85 4.55
C ARG A 157 7.68 -2.75 5.60
N SER A 158 7.31 -3.95 5.20
CA SER A 158 6.77 -4.98 6.08
C SER A 158 7.52 -6.29 5.93
N TRP A 159 7.69 -6.98 7.05
CA TRP A 159 8.35 -8.28 7.11
C TRP A 159 7.67 -9.17 8.14
N GLY A 160 7.73 -10.47 7.93
CA GLY A 160 7.06 -11.45 8.79
C GLY A 160 6.38 -12.53 7.97
N ILE A 161 5.21 -12.99 8.40
CA ILE A 161 4.42 -14.05 7.77
C ILE A 161 3.21 -13.42 7.10
N ARG A 162 3.04 -13.64 5.78
CA ARG A 162 1.84 -13.24 5.01
C ARG A 162 1.69 -14.12 3.77
N PRO A 163 0.47 -14.49 3.32
CA PRO A 163 0.29 -15.37 2.18
C PRO A 163 1.03 -14.82 0.96
N SER A 164 1.88 -15.66 0.39
CA SER A 164 2.81 -15.34 -0.68
C SER A 164 3.08 -16.62 -1.49
N GLY A 165 3.27 -16.47 -2.79
CA GLY A 165 3.46 -17.56 -3.74
C GLY A 165 2.17 -18.33 -4.01
N ASP A 166 2.33 -19.59 -4.43
CA ASP A 166 1.21 -20.47 -4.70
C ASP A 166 0.39 -20.74 -3.42
N PRO A 167 -0.96 -20.85 -3.55
CA PRO A 167 -1.82 -21.13 -2.42
C PRO A 167 -1.42 -22.44 -1.73
N ASP A 168 -1.61 -22.50 -0.42
CA ASP A 168 -1.49 -23.75 0.29
C ASP A 168 -2.58 -24.75 -0.12
N PRO A 169 -2.34 -26.05 0.12
CA PRO A 169 -3.42 -27.01 0.14
C PRO A 169 -4.57 -26.49 1.02
N ALA A 170 -5.79 -26.47 0.47
CA ALA A 170 -6.92 -25.71 1.01
C ALA A 170 -7.33 -26.05 2.46
N GLY A 171 -6.89 -27.19 3.00
CA GLY A 171 -7.22 -27.59 4.37
C GLY A 171 -8.74 -27.69 4.61
N ILE A 172 -9.17 -27.38 5.83
CA ILE A 172 -10.60 -27.23 6.14
C ILE A 172 -11.11 -25.88 5.57
N PRO A 173 -12.33 -25.82 5.04
CA PRO A 173 -12.89 -24.55 4.57
C PRO A 173 -12.95 -23.52 5.70
N SER A 174 -12.35 -22.35 5.47
CA SER A 174 -12.53 -21.17 6.31
C SER A 174 -13.44 -20.18 5.59
N THR A 175 -14.50 -19.72 6.24
CA THR A 175 -15.35 -18.66 5.70
C THR A 175 -15.11 -17.37 6.47
N SER A 176 -14.53 -16.37 5.81
CA SER A 176 -14.60 -15.00 6.32
C SER A 176 -16.02 -14.48 6.09
N GLN A 177 -16.55 -13.73 7.06
CA GLN A 177 -17.82 -13.02 6.89
C GLN A 177 -17.61 -11.61 6.31
N GLY A 178 -16.39 -11.09 6.37
CA GLY A 178 -16.03 -9.79 5.85
C GLY A 178 -14.67 -9.30 6.36
N PHE A 179 -14.22 -8.18 5.82
CA PHE A 179 -12.97 -7.52 6.14
C PHE A 179 -13.14 -6.03 5.90
N TRP A 180 -12.83 -5.22 6.91
CA TRP A 180 -12.83 -3.77 6.78
C TRP A 180 -11.46 -3.23 7.18
N TRP A 181 -10.89 -2.41 6.31
CA TRP A 181 -9.53 -1.91 6.41
C TRP A 181 -9.46 -0.43 6.07
N LEU A 182 -8.69 0.31 6.85
CA LEU A 182 -8.37 1.70 6.60
C LEU A 182 -6.90 1.95 6.94
N TYR A 183 -6.18 2.56 6.01
CA TYR A 183 -4.84 3.05 6.25
C TYR A 183 -4.63 4.42 5.58
N VAL A 184 -4.28 5.42 6.40
CA VAL A 184 -4.28 6.83 5.99
C VAL A 184 -2.99 7.52 6.45
N PRO A 185 -1.90 7.37 5.68
CA PRO A 185 -0.69 8.15 5.83
C PRO A 185 -0.79 9.47 5.04
N LEU A 186 -0.70 10.59 5.77
CA LEU A 186 -0.83 11.95 5.25
C LEU A 186 0.37 12.81 5.64
N ARG A 187 0.81 13.64 4.71
CA ARG A 187 1.87 14.62 4.88
C ARG A 187 1.26 16.02 4.91
N PHE A 188 1.42 16.72 6.02
CA PHE A 188 1.21 18.16 6.17
C PHE A 188 2.56 18.85 6.21
N ASP A 189 2.58 20.19 6.14
CA ASP A 189 3.84 20.95 6.17
C ASP A 189 4.60 20.77 7.49
N ASP A 190 3.90 20.72 8.62
CA ASP A 190 4.51 20.67 9.95
C ASP A 190 4.56 19.25 10.57
N PHE A 191 3.78 18.30 10.03
CA PHE A 191 3.67 16.95 10.59
C PHE A 191 3.23 15.90 9.57
N ALA A 192 3.53 14.64 9.86
CA ALA A 192 2.88 13.48 9.27
C ALA A 192 1.76 12.98 10.19
N LEU A 193 0.70 12.42 9.61
CA LEU A 193 -0.37 11.73 10.34
C LEU A 193 -0.51 10.32 9.76
N ILE A 194 -0.45 9.30 10.61
CA ILE A 194 -0.66 7.91 10.20
C ILE A 194 -1.84 7.36 11.00
N VAL A 195 -2.88 6.90 10.32
CA VAL A 195 -4.04 6.21 10.94
C VAL A 195 -4.17 4.83 10.31
N ILE A 196 -4.32 3.80 11.13
CA ILE A 196 -4.50 2.41 10.69
C ILE A 196 -5.59 1.74 11.54
N VAL A 197 -6.58 1.17 10.86
CA VAL A 197 -7.74 0.55 11.50
C VAL A 197 -8.14 -0.72 10.74
N GLN A 198 -8.37 -1.80 11.48
CA GLN A 198 -8.96 -3.03 10.95
C GLN A 198 -10.13 -3.47 11.82
N GLU A 199 -11.28 -3.69 11.18
CA GLU A 199 -12.53 -4.09 11.84
C GLU A 199 -13.00 -5.45 11.33
N GLN A 200 -13.50 -6.25 12.27
CA GLN A 200 -14.27 -7.46 11.98
C GLN A 200 -15.67 -7.10 11.46
N PRO A 201 -16.44 -8.05 10.92
CA PRO A 201 -17.77 -7.79 10.35
C PRO A 201 -18.78 -7.12 11.30
N ASP A 202 -18.61 -7.27 12.61
CA ASP A 202 -19.45 -6.63 13.64
C ASP A 202 -18.91 -5.26 14.12
N GLY A 203 -17.80 -4.78 13.53
CA GLY A 203 -17.10 -3.56 13.92
C GLY A 203 -16.07 -3.74 15.04
N TYR A 204 -15.79 -4.96 15.49
CA TYR A 204 -14.75 -5.17 16.50
C TYR A 204 -13.36 -4.87 15.94
N ARG A 205 -12.65 -3.91 16.55
CA ARG A 205 -11.30 -3.52 16.13
C ARG A 205 -10.25 -4.54 16.52
N THR A 206 -9.57 -5.06 15.50
CA THR A 206 -8.44 -5.98 15.64
C THR A 206 -7.10 -5.29 15.48
N LEU A 207 -7.08 -4.14 14.80
CA LEU A 207 -5.95 -3.23 14.72
C LEU A 207 -6.46 -1.80 14.85
N ASN A 208 -5.77 -0.99 15.64
CA ASN A 208 -6.10 0.40 15.87
C ASN A 208 -4.85 1.17 16.28
N ASP A 209 -4.35 2.03 15.40
CA ASP A 209 -3.35 3.02 15.79
C ASP A 209 -3.57 4.34 15.05
N ALA A 210 -3.23 5.43 15.72
CA ALA A 210 -3.25 6.77 15.15
C ALA A 210 -2.17 7.60 15.81
N CYS A 211 -1.26 8.14 15.00
CA CYS A 211 -0.20 8.99 15.50
C CYS A 211 0.04 10.18 14.58
N ARG A 212 0.55 11.25 15.19
CA ARG A 212 1.08 12.42 14.51
C ARG A 212 2.58 12.52 14.80
N VAL A 213 3.39 12.69 13.77
CA VAL A 213 4.86 12.72 13.87
C VAL A 213 5.40 14.02 13.32
N PHE A 214 6.38 14.59 14.01
CA PHE A 214 6.97 15.89 13.70
C PHE A 214 8.42 15.75 13.26
N ALA A 215 8.95 16.77 12.58
CA ALA A 215 10.29 16.76 12.01
C ALA A 215 11.41 16.61 13.07
N ASP A 216 11.13 17.04 14.31
CA ASP A 216 12.04 16.93 15.45
C ASP A 216 12.02 15.54 16.13
N GLY A 217 11.27 14.58 15.59
CA GLY A 217 11.16 13.22 16.13
C GLY A 217 10.12 13.06 17.23
N ARG A 218 9.39 14.12 17.61
CA ARG A 218 8.24 13.95 18.50
C ARG A 218 7.16 13.10 17.82
N VAL A 219 6.57 12.20 18.61
CA VAL A 219 5.42 11.38 18.23
C VAL A 219 4.30 11.65 19.23
N GLU A 220 3.14 12.04 18.72
CA GLU A 220 1.91 12.16 19.48
C GLU A 220 1.02 10.97 19.15
N GLN A 221 0.77 10.13 20.16
CA GLN A 221 -0.28 9.12 20.07
C GLN A 221 -1.64 9.82 20.19
N LEU A 222 -2.50 9.56 19.22
CA LEU A 222 -3.83 10.16 19.16
C LEU A 222 -4.86 9.23 19.79
N GLY A 223 -5.97 9.83 20.23
CA GLY A 223 -7.11 9.10 20.77
C GLY A 223 -7.76 8.17 19.75
N TRP A 224 -8.67 7.32 20.25
CA TRP A 224 -9.39 6.32 19.46
C TRP A 224 -10.05 6.94 18.20
N PRO A 225 -9.61 6.56 16.98
CA PRO A 225 -10.16 7.13 15.76
C PRO A 225 -11.63 6.80 15.59
N ARG A 226 -12.49 7.76 15.25
CA ARG A 226 -13.81 7.45 14.71
C ARG A 226 -13.84 7.82 13.25
N VAL A 227 -14.29 6.89 12.42
CA VAL A 227 -14.21 7.01 10.97
C VAL A 227 -15.63 7.10 10.40
N GLU A 228 -15.86 8.12 9.59
CA GLU A 228 -17.05 8.26 8.76
C GLU A 228 -16.58 8.27 7.31
N ILE A 229 -17.11 7.39 6.46
CA ILE A 229 -16.75 7.29 5.04
C ILE A 229 -17.97 7.60 4.19
N ASP A 230 -17.81 8.51 3.24
CA ASP A 230 -18.80 8.78 2.23
C ASP A 230 -18.58 7.84 1.04
N TYR A 231 -19.44 6.85 0.90
CA TYR A 231 -19.39 5.91 -0.23
C TYR A 231 -20.23 6.40 -1.40
N ALA A 232 -19.74 6.19 -2.63
CA ALA A 232 -20.54 6.40 -3.83
C ALA A 232 -21.75 5.45 -3.82
N THR A 233 -22.95 6.02 -4.04
CA THR A 233 -24.23 5.31 -3.97
C THR A 233 -24.21 3.99 -4.74
N GLY A 234 -24.64 2.91 -4.07
CA GLY A 234 -24.71 1.57 -4.67
C GLY A 234 -23.37 0.85 -4.80
N THR A 235 -22.29 1.42 -4.26
CA THR A 235 -20.95 0.85 -4.31
C THR A 235 -20.29 0.89 -2.94
N ARG A 236 -19.06 0.35 -2.86
CA ARG A 236 -18.16 0.48 -1.70
C ARG A 236 -16.99 1.43 -1.98
N HIS A 237 -17.09 2.22 -3.03
CA HIS A 237 -16.03 3.12 -3.45
C HIS A 237 -16.06 4.39 -2.59
N PRO A 238 -14.99 4.71 -1.84
CA PRO A 238 -14.95 5.90 -0.99
C PRO A 238 -14.75 7.16 -1.84
N LEU A 239 -15.59 8.17 -1.61
CA LEU A 239 -15.46 9.53 -2.16
C LEU A 239 -14.70 10.46 -1.23
N GLY A 240 -14.64 10.11 0.05
CA GLY A 240 -14.00 10.89 1.09
C GLY A 240 -14.26 10.27 2.46
N ALA A 241 -13.64 10.85 3.48
CA ALA A 241 -13.83 10.41 4.85
C ALA A 241 -13.63 11.54 5.85
N LYS A 242 -14.24 11.40 7.03
CA LYS A 242 -13.97 12.21 8.20
C LYS A 242 -13.38 11.34 9.31
N LEU A 243 -12.18 11.68 9.74
CA LEU A 243 -11.49 11.02 10.85
C LEU A 243 -11.56 11.93 12.07
N HIS A 244 -12.26 11.49 13.11
CA HIS A 244 -12.30 12.18 14.39
C HIS A 244 -11.25 11.56 15.31
N LEU A 245 -10.23 12.34 15.62
CA LEU A 245 -9.11 11.99 16.48
C LEU A 245 -9.10 12.93 17.70
N THR A 246 -8.27 12.61 18.69
CA THR A 246 -8.09 13.44 19.89
C THR A 246 -6.61 13.60 20.19
N THR A 247 -6.15 14.81 20.54
CA THR A 247 -4.77 15.04 20.98
C THR A 247 -4.53 14.44 22.38
N PRO A 248 -3.27 14.30 22.83
CA PRO A 248 -2.97 13.87 24.20
C PRO A 248 -3.59 14.75 25.30
N ALA A 249 -3.89 16.02 24.99
CA ALA A 249 -4.54 16.96 25.90
C ALA A 249 -6.09 16.81 25.92
N GLY A 250 -6.66 15.93 25.10
CA GLY A 250 -8.10 15.74 25.01
C GLY A 250 -8.80 16.66 23.99
N GLU A 251 -8.04 17.41 23.18
CA GLU A 251 -8.60 18.34 22.20
C GLU A 251 -9.00 17.60 20.91
N ALA A 252 -10.06 18.05 20.26
CA ALA A 252 -10.51 17.46 19.00
C ALA A 252 -9.51 17.76 17.86
N LEU A 253 -9.16 16.73 17.12
CA LEU A 253 -8.37 16.81 15.90
C LEU A 253 -9.17 16.13 14.78
N VAL A 254 -9.71 16.92 13.85
CA VAL A 254 -10.59 16.41 12.81
C VAL A 254 -9.88 16.48 11.47
N VAL A 255 -9.86 15.36 10.76
CA VAL A 255 -9.28 15.23 9.43
C VAL A 255 -10.39 14.98 8.43
N GLU A 256 -10.50 15.82 7.43
CA GLU A 256 -11.44 15.65 6.31
C GLU A 256 -10.63 15.28 5.08
N VAL A 257 -10.97 14.14 4.46
CA VAL A 257 -10.26 13.55 3.33
C VAL A 257 -11.17 13.55 2.11
N GLU A 258 -10.63 14.00 0.98
CA GLU A 258 -11.19 13.88 -0.36
C GLU A 258 -10.33 12.87 -1.13
N THR A 259 -10.95 11.81 -1.66
CA THR A 259 -10.24 10.81 -2.48
C THR A 259 -10.19 11.26 -3.95
N ARG A 260 -9.04 11.03 -4.60
CA ARG A 260 -8.78 11.43 -5.99
C ARG A 260 -8.04 10.32 -6.71
N GLY A 261 -8.57 9.89 -7.85
CA GLY A 261 -8.06 8.70 -8.52
C GLY A 261 -8.01 7.49 -7.58
N PHE A 262 -7.62 6.34 -8.12
CA PHE A 262 -7.33 5.16 -7.31
C PHE A 262 -6.57 4.08 -8.09
N VAL A 263 -5.81 3.27 -7.37
CA VAL A 263 -5.23 2.02 -7.87
C VAL A 263 -5.81 0.87 -7.04
N PRO A 264 -6.62 -0.03 -7.64
CA PRO A 264 -7.02 -1.27 -6.99
C PRO A 264 -5.82 -2.22 -6.93
N LEU A 265 -5.33 -2.52 -5.72
CA LEU A 265 -4.06 -3.26 -5.51
C LEU A 265 -4.10 -4.72 -5.99
N HIS A 266 -5.28 -5.30 -6.14
CA HIS A 266 -5.49 -6.63 -6.72
C HIS A 266 -5.59 -6.64 -8.24
N VAL A 267 -5.32 -5.51 -8.90
CA VAL A 267 -5.19 -5.38 -10.35
C VAL A 267 -3.82 -4.77 -10.64
N GLY A 268 -2.91 -5.52 -11.26
CA GLY A 268 -1.58 -4.96 -11.56
C GLY A 268 -0.55 -5.17 -10.45
N CYS A 269 -0.96 -4.98 -9.19
CA CYS A 269 -0.01 -4.81 -8.08
C CYS A 269 0.27 -6.08 -7.25
N GLY A 270 -0.44 -7.19 -7.50
CA GLY A 270 -0.16 -8.49 -6.87
C GLY A 270 -0.75 -8.71 -5.48
N TYR A 271 -1.65 -7.84 -4.98
CA TYR A 271 -2.29 -7.97 -3.67
C TYR A 271 -3.57 -8.82 -3.71
N GLY A 272 -3.43 -10.07 -4.15
CA GLY A 272 -4.55 -11.02 -4.28
C GLY A 272 -5.41 -10.76 -5.51
N GLY A 273 -6.33 -11.68 -5.84
CA GLY A 273 -7.35 -11.53 -6.89
C GLY A 273 -6.86 -11.52 -8.35
N ASP A 274 -5.60 -11.16 -8.59
CA ASP A 274 -5.00 -11.07 -9.92
C ASP A 274 -4.70 -12.48 -10.49
N PRO A 275 -5.28 -12.86 -11.64
CA PRO A 275 -5.05 -14.18 -12.24
C PRO A 275 -3.68 -14.33 -12.90
N GLU A 276 -2.98 -13.23 -13.22
CA GLU A 276 -1.71 -13.29 -13.96
C GLU A 276 -0.52 -13.53 -13.03
N TRP A 277 -0.53 -12.86 -11.87
CA TRP A 277 0.59 -12.87 -10.93
C TRP A 277 0.22 -12.33 -9.54
N SER A 278 0.81 -12.91 -8.51
CA SER A 278 0.83 -12.38 -7.15
C SER A 278 2.21 -12.44 -6.52
N HIS A 279 2.38 -11.66 -5.45
CA HIS A 279 3.60 -11.63 -4.66
C HIS A 279 4.08 -13.02 -4.22
N GLY A 280 5.36 -13.30 -4.44
CA GLY A 280 6.06 -14.55 -4.10
C GLY A 280 5.89 -15.67 -5.13
N GLN A 281 5.19 -15.43 -6.24
CA GLN A 281 5.03 -16.44 -7.29
C GLN A 281 6.27 -16.55 -8.18
N TRP A 282 6.74 -17.77 -8.36
CA TRP A 282 7.80 -18.11 -9.32
C TRP A 282 7.23 -18.14 -10.74
N LYS A 283 7.77 -17.31 -11.63
CA LYS A 283 7.35 -17.25 -13.05
C LYS A 283 8.41 -17.71 -14.05
N GLY A 284 9.60 -18.06 -13.57
CA GLY A 284 10.77 -18.33 -14.40
C GLY A 284 11.89 -17.33 -14.13
N ALA A 285 13.11 -17.69 -14.55
CA ALA A 285 14.25 -16.80 -14.44
C ALA A 285 14.11 -15.64 -15.43
N ASP A 286 14.52 -14.44 -15.02
CA ASP A 286 14.48 -13.23 -15.86
C ASP A 286 13.09 -12.97 -16.48
N TRP A 287 12.04 -13.21 -15.71
CA TRP A 287 10.67 -13.04 -16.18
C TRP A 287 10.21 -11.60 -16.01
N SER A 288 9.55 -11.06 -17.06
CA SER A 288 8.79 -9.82 -16.98
C SER A 288 7.45 -9.94 -17.72
N LEU A 289 6.46 -9.16 -17.29
CA LEU A 289 5.16 -9.05 -17.95
C LEU A 289 4.58 -7.65 -17.83
N HIS A 290 4.34 -7.02 -18.98
CA HIS A 290 3.54 -5.81 -19.09
C HIS A 290 2.06 -6.14 -19.35
N SER A 291 1.17 -5.49 -18.61
CA SER A 291 -0.27 -5.55 -18.81
C SER A 291 -0.88 -4.14 -18.71
N THR A 292 -1.93 -3.90 -19.49
CA THR A 292 -2.73 -2.66 -19.44
C THR A 292 -4.16 -2.98 -19.05
N TYR A 293 -4.75 -2.20 -18.15
CA TYR A 293 -6.13 -2.36 -17.69
C TYR A 293 -6.92 -1.07 -17.85
N ASP A 294 -8.07 -1.18 -18.52
CA ASP A 294 -9.06 -0.09 -18.57
C ASP A 294 -9.97 -0.16 -17.34
N LEU A 295 -9.85 0.82 -16.44
CA LEU A 295 -10.65 0.93 -15.22
C LEU A 295 -12.14 1.15 -15.50
N THR A 296 -12.49 1.57 -16.72
CA THR A 296 -13.89 1.75 -17.13
C THR A 296 -14.52 0.46 -17.65
N SER A 297 -13.72 -0.56 -17.93
CA SER A 297 -14.23 -1.85 -18.41
C SER A 297 -15.02 -2.58 -17.32
N ASP A 298 -16.08 -3.28 -17.71
CA ASP A 298 -16.91 -4.05 -16.76
C ASP A 298 -16.11 -5.16 -16.07
N ALA A 299 -15.12 -5.73 -16.77
CA ALA A 299 -14.22 -6.74 -16.21
C ALA A 299 -13.43 -6.19 -15.02
N VAL A 300 -12.83 -5.01 -15.15
CA VAL A 300 -12.04 -4.40 -14.05
C VAL A 300 -12.95 -3.85 -12.97
N LYS A 301 -14.06 -3.17 -13.33
CA LYS A 301 -15.05 -2.68 -12.35
C LYS A 301 -15.59 -3.80 -11.47
N GLY A 302 -15.82 -4.98 -12.04
CA GLY A 302 -16.27 -6.17 -11.30
C GLY A 302 -15.25 -6.69 -10.29
N LEU A 303 -13.95 -6.39 -10.47
CA LEU A 303 -12.89 -6.77 -9.55
C LEU A 303 -12.74 -5.77 -8.41
N VAL A 304 -12.84 -4.46 -8.65
CA VAL A 304 -12.50 -3.39 -7.68
C VAL A 304 -13.06 -3.62 -6.25
N PRO A 305 -14.32 -4.03 -6.05
CA PRO A 305 -14.88 -4.24 -4.70
C PRO A 305 -14.27 -5.40 -3.90
N TRP A 306 -13.47 -6.28 -4.52
CA TRP A 306 -12.94 -7.51 -3.94
C TRP A 306 -11.50 -7.40 -3.44
N GLY A 307 -11.00 -6.18 -3.25
CA GLY A 307 -9.68 -5.96 -2.69
C GLY A 307 -9.50 -4.55 -2.17
N VAL A 308 -8.26 -4.25 -1.82
CA VAL A 308 -7.84 -2.96 -1.27
C VAL A 308 -7.59 -1.99 -2.42
N SER A 309 -8.05 -0.76 -2.27
CA SER A 309 -7.75 0.33 -3.21
C SER A 309 -7.00 1.45 -2.51
N ASP A 310 -5.94 1.91 -3.14
CA ASP A 310 -5.25 3.14 -2.76
C ASP A 310 -5.84 4.29 -3.52
N HIS A 311 -6.07 5.39 -2.82
CA HIS A 311 -6.50 6.65 -3.41
C HIS A 311 -5.46 7.73 -3.13
N VAL A 312 -5.25 8.63 -4.09
CA VAL A 312 -4.60 9.90 -3.76
C VAL A 312 -5.54 10.65 -2.82
N ALA A 313 -5.01 11.11 -1.70
CA ALA A 313 -5.80 11.78 -0.67
C ALA A 313 -5.38 13.25 -0.59
N ARG A 314 -6.34 14.14 -0.75
CA ARG A 314 -6.25 15.51 -0.27
C ARG A 314 -6.93 15.57 1.09
N ALA A 315 -6.29 16.17 2.08
CA ALA A 315 -6.84 16.25 3.42
C ALA A 315 -6.76 17.66 3.98
N THR A 316 -7.68 17.98 4.89
CA THR A 316 -7.54 19.12 5.80
C THR A 316 -7.54 18.63 7.24
N CYS A 317 -6.71 19.22 8.09
CA CYS A 317 -6.64 18.94 9.51
C CYS A 317 -6.66 20.25 10.29
N ASN A 318 -7.79 20.56 10.92
CA ASN A 318 -8.02 21.84 11.61
C ASN A 318 -7.60 23.08 10.79
N GLY A 319 -7.81 23.04 9.46
CA GLY A 319 -7.49 24.13 8.53
C GLY A 319 -6.12 24.03 7.83
N ALA A 320 -5.20 23.16 8.29
CA ALA A 320 -3.98 22.86 7.56
C ALA A 320 -4.29 21.90 6.40
N GLU A 321 -3.72 22.14 5.21
CA GLU A 321 -3.85 21.23 4.07
C GLU A 321 -2.72 20.19 4.09
N GLY A 322 -3.06 18.95 3.76
CA GLY A 322 -2.11 17.85 3.62
C GLY A 322 -2.50 16.93 2.46
N TRP A 323 -1.56 16.09 2.07
CA TRP A 323 -1.69 15.17 0.95
C TRP A 323 -1.04 13.83 1.28
N GLY A 324 -1.52 12.75 0.68
CA GLY A 324 -0.93 11.43 0.87
C GLY A 324 -1.82 10.34 0.30
N MET A 325 -1.96 9.25 1.04
CA MET A 325 -2.74 8.09 0.63
C MET A 325 -3.95 7.89 1.53
N PHE A 326 -5.06 7.48 0.91
CA PHE A 326 -6.20 6.88 1.59
C PHE A 326 -6.38 5.47 1.03
N GLU A 327 -5.93 4.47 1.78
CA GLU A 327 -6.07 3.05 1.44
C GLU A 327 -7.30 2.49 2.16
N HIS A 328 -8.21 1.86 1.41
CA HIS A 328 -9.45 1.35 1.97
C HIS A 328 -9.90 0.04 1.31
N ALA A 329 -10.47 -0.84 2.14
CA ALA A 329 -11.27 -1.97 1.69
C ALA A 329 -12.47 -2.18 2.61
N SER A 330 -13.58 -2.58 2.01
CA SER A 330 -14.74 -3.12 2.71
C SER A 330 -15.25 -4.28 1.89
N MET A 331 -15.00 -5.51 2.33
CA MET A 331 -15.37 -6.73 1.64
C MET A 331 -16.30 -7.55 2.54
N GLY A 332 -17.36 -8.15 1.98
CA GLY A 332 -18.31 -8.89 2.79
C GLY A 332 -19.11 -7.99 3.76
N ARG A 333 -19.63 -8.62 4.82
CA ARG A 333 -20.43 -7.93 5.84
C ARG A 333 -19.57 -6.96 6.65
N HIS A 334 -20.09 -5.77 6.90
CA HIS A 334 -19.60 -4.81 7.87
C HIS A 334 -20.77 -4.00 8.44
N ASP A 335 -21.21 -4.37 9.66
CA ASP A 335 -22.39 -3.77 10.30
C ASP A 335 -22.28 -2.25 10.50
N PRO A 336 -21.13 -1.67 10.93
CA PRO A 336 -21.01 -0.23 11.11
C PRO A 336 -21.21 0.57 9.82
N SER A 337 -20.81 0.00 8.67
CA SER A 337 -21.01 0.63 7.36
C SER A 337 -22.36 0.29 6.72
N GLY A 338 -23.16 -0.59 7.34
CA GLY A 338 -24.43 -1.06 6.79
C GLY A 338 -24.31 -2.05 5.63
N PHE A 339 -23.13 -2.61 5.37
CA PHE A 339 -22.94 -3.60 4.32
C PHE A 339 -23.30 -5.01 4.83
N ALA A 340 -24.33 -5.63 4.27
CA ALA A 340 -24.91 -6.86 4.81
C ALA A 340 -24.36 -8.17 4.23
N GLY A 341 -23.58 -8.12 3.13
CA GLY A 341 -23.14 -9.30 2.39
C GLY A 341 -21.91 -9.01 1.56
N TRP A 342 -21.58 -9.87 0.60
CA TRP A 342 -20.45 -9.67 -0.32
C TRP A 342 -20.79 -8.69 -1.43
#